data_AF-A0A2A4IXB0-F1
#
_entry.id   AF-A0A2A4IXB0-F1
#
_cell.length_a   1.000
_cell.length_b   1.000
_cell.length_c   1.000
_cell.angle_alpha   90.00
_cell.angle_beta   90.00
_cell.angle_gamma   90.00
#
_symmetry.space_group_name_H-M   'P 1'
#
loop_
_entity.id
_entity.type
_entity.pdbx_description
1 polymer ?
#
loop_
_entity_poly.entity_id
_entity_poly.type
_entity_poly.pdbx_seq_one_letter_code
_entity_poly.pdbx_strand_id
1 'polypeptide(L)'
;MALRQETAPGLTPPLLHDPFLVDSTSALAEEHFEDEFEDATDEHPAQTADLQTSFEDCEVAIRKFFNNDLIGAMNMMKPWERTSLYHSLGTAMFEFIPAMLTFDHTQINRTLAALKVAISICNQHRKNYTFVESIGTMIKK
;
A
#
# COMPACT_ATOMS: atom_id res chain seq x y z
N MET A 1 -33.82 58.88 -42.61
CA MET A 1 -34.05 58.15 -41.34
C MET A 1 -35.26 57.25 -41.52
N ALA A 2 -35.03 55.95 -41.31
CA ALA A 2 -35.97 54.82 -41.16
C ALA A 2 -37.15 54.70 -42.14
N LEU A 3 -36.94 53.88 -43.17
CA LEU A 3 -38.02 53.22 -43.92
C LEU A 3 -38.58 52.05 -43.10
N ARG A 4 -39.89 51.90 -43.27
CA ARG A 4 -40.84 51.04 -42.57
C ARG A 4 -40.84 49.63 -43.17
N GLN A 5 -41.52 48.71 -42.46
CA GLN A 5 -42.12 47.44 -42.93
C GLN A 5 -41.14 46.26 -43.11
N GLU A 6 -41.51 44.99 -42.95
CA GLU A 6 -42.57 44.24 -42.26
C GLU A 6 -42.19 42.76 -42.45
N THR A 7 -42.52 41.90 -41.47
CA THR A 7 -43.05 40.52 -41.65
C THR A 7 -42.13 39.38 -42.15
N ALA A 8 -42.27 38.23 -41.46
CA ALA A 8 -41.74 36.87 -41.72
C ALA A 8 -42.31 36.26 -43.04
N PRO A 9 -42.22 34.94 -43.40
CA PRO A 9 -41.60 33.73 -42.79
C PRO A 9 -40.92 32.74 -43.80
N GLY A 10 -40.38 31.61 -43.29
CA GLY A 10 -40.53 30.22 -43.78
C GLY A 10 -40.04 29.70 -45.16
N LEU A 11 -39.47 28.47 -45.13
CA LEU A 11 -39.49 27.38 -46.15
C LEU A 11 -38.59 27.61 -47.41
N THR A 12 -37.71 26.74 -47.93
CA THR A 12 -37.63 25.25 -48.11
C THR A 12 -36.23 24.84 -48.67
N PRO A 13 -35.81 23.54 -48.64
CA PRO A 13 -34.52 22.98 -49.12
C PRO A 13 -34.59 22.63 -50.66
N PRO A 14 -33.68 21.90 -51.38
CA PRO A 14 -32.58 20.96 -51.00
C PRO A 14 -31.32 20.98 -51.95
N LEU A 15 -30.47 19.93 -51.89
CA LEU A 15 -29.71 19.22 -52.96
C LEU A 15 -28.34 18.73 -52.44
N LEU A 16 -28.22 17.47 -51.99
CA LEU A 16 -27.77 16.26 -52.72
C LEU A 16 -26.28 16.25 -53.12
N HIS A 17 -25.47 15.46 -52.40
CA HIS A 17 -24.40 14.67 -53.02
C HIS A 17 -24.10 13.41 -52.18
N ASP A 18 -24.43 12.26 -52.76
CA ASP A 18 -23.85 10.95 -52.46
C ASP A 18 -23.35 10.43 -53.82
N PRO A 19 -22.19 9.75 -53.90
CA PRO A 19 -22.28 8.30 -53.90
C PRO A 19 -21.08 7.55 -53.30
N PHE A 20 -21.40 6.66 -52.36
CA PHE A 20 -20.96 5.26 -52.22
C PHE A 20 -19.75 4.75 -53.06
N LEU A 21 -18.73 4.24 -52.36
CA LEU A 21 -18.03 3.02 -52.78
C LEU A 21 -17.79 2.11 -51.55
N VAL A 22 -18.37 0.91 -51.65
CA VAL A 22 -18.25 -0.22 -50.73
C VAL A 22 -17.04 -1.04 -51.12
N ASP A 23 -16.14 -1.35 -50.18
CA ASP A 23 -15.57 -2.70 -50.10
C ASP A 23 -15.10 -3.03 -48.67
N SER A 24 -15.79 -4.03 -48.12
CA SER A 24 -15.32 -5.16 -47.32
C SER A 24 -14.32 -4.98 -46.16
N THR A 25 -14.84 -5.39 -44.99
CA THR A 25 -14.15 -6.17 -43.95
C THR A 25 -12.92 -5.53 -43.33
N SER A 26 -13.14 -4.71 -42.31
CA SER A 26 -12.24 -4.70 -41.16
C SER A 26 -13.10 -4.93 -39.93
N ALA A 27 -13.03 -6.17 -39.44
CA ALA A 27 -13.67 -6.60 -38.21
C ALA A 27 -13.27 -5.64 -37.10
N LEU A 28 -14.24 -4.88 -36.59
CA LEU A 28 -14.06 -4.12 -35.36
C LEU A 28 -13.80 -5.15 -34.27
N ALA A 29 -12.54 -5.19 -33.84
CA ALA A 29 -12.07 -6.06 -32.78
C ALA A 29 -12.99 -5.90 -31.58
N GLU A 30 -13.73 -6.96 -31.26
CA GLU A 30 -14.32 -7.11 -29.94
C GLU A 30 -13.15 -7.14 -28.96
N GLU A 31 -12.91 -6.03 -28.27
CA GLU A 31 -12.02 -6.03 -27.12
C GLU A 31 -12.68 -6.87 -26.02
N HIS A 32 -12.35 -8.16 -26.03
CA HIS A 32 -12.66 -9.09 -24.97
C HIS A 32 -11.79 -8.73 -23.76
N PHE A 33 -12.30 -7.80 -22.94
CA PHE A 33 -11.79 -7.59 -21.58
C PHE A 33 -12.09 -8.87 -20.79
N GLU A 34 -11.12 -9.80 -20.72
CA GLU A 34 -11.12 -10.80 -19.66
C GLU A 34 -10.77 -10.10 -18.35
N ASP A 35 -11.79 -9.47 -17.74
CA ASP A 35 -11.80 -9.26 -16.30
C ASP A 35 -11.94 -10.66 -15.67
N GLU A 36 -10.82 -11.35 -15.53
CA GLU A 36 -10.71 -12.56 -14.73
C GLU A 36 -11.10 -12.17 -13.30
N PHE A 37 -12.32 -12.55 -12.89
CA PHE A 37 -12.81 -12.32 -11.54
C PHE A 37 -11.95 -13.12 -10.57
N GLU A 38 -11.11 -12.43 -9.82
CA GLU A 38 -10.26 -13.02 -8.80
C GLU A 38 -11.13 -13.35 -7.57
N ASP A 39 -11.35 -14.65 -7.32
CA ASP A 39 -12.08 -15.12 -6.14
C ASP A 39 -11.35 -14.68 -4.87
N ALA A 40 -12.10 -14.07 -3.95
CA ALA A 40 -11.55 -13.68 -2.65
C ALA A 40 -11.11 -14.93 -1.89
N THR A 41 -9.83 -14.99 -1.50
CA THR A 41 -9.31 -16.09 -0.70
C THR A 41 -9.87 -16.02 0.73
N ASP A 42 -10.23 -17.17 1.31
CA ASP A 42 -10.69 -17.28 2.71
C ASP A 42 -9.57 -16.98 3.74
N GLU A 43 -8.33 -16.81 3.29
CA GLU A 43 -7.20 -16.42 4.13
C GLU A 43 -7.26 -14.93 4.44
N HIS A 44 -8.02 -14.57 5.48
CA HIS A 44 -7.84 -13.26 6.10
C HIS A 44 -6.37 -13.11 6.54
N PRO A 45 -5.64 -12.09 6.05
CA PRO A 45 -4.29 -11.87 6.53
C PRO A 45 -4.34 -11.73 8.04
N ALA A 46 -3.42 -12.41 8.73
CA ALA A 46 -3.25 -12.28 10.17
C ALA A 46 -3.28 -10.78 10.50
N GLN A 47 -4.19 -10.36 11.38
CA GLN A 47 -4.38 -8.94 11.69
C GLN A 47 -3.02 -8.37 12.11
N THR A 48 -2.47 -7.49 11.26
CA THR A 48 -1.26 -6.74 11.54
C THR A 48 -1.67 -5.29 11.76
N ALA A 49 -0.94 -4.56 12.61
CA ALA A 49 -1.16 -3.12 12.71
C ALA A 49 -0.80 -2.49 11.37
N ASP A 50 -1.70 -1.68 10.81
CA ASP A 50 -1.41 -0.86 9.65
C ASP A 50 -0.22 0.08 9.93
N LEU A 51 0.45 0.53 8.86
CA LEU A 51 1.58 1.44 8.95
C LEU A 51 1.23 2.73 9.67
N GLN A 52 0.08 3.33 9.39
CA GLN A 52 -0.34 4.59 9.98
C GLN A 52 -0.55 4.43 11.50
N THR A 53 -1.28 3.38 11.89
CA THR A 53 -1.47 3.04 13.31
C THR A 53 -0.14 2.79 14.01
N SER A 54 0.79 2.10 13.34
CA SER A 54 2.11 1.83 13.90
C SER A 54 2.92 3.11 14.18
N PHE A 55 2.79 4.14 13.35
CA PHE A 55 3.43 5.44 13.60
C PHE A 55 2.76 6.20 14.75
N GLU A 56 1.43 6.20 14.81
CA GLU A 56 0.67 6.84 15.89
C GLU A 56 1.03 6.20 17.25
N ASP A 57 1.11 4.86 17.28
CA ASP A 57 1.54 4.10 18.44
C ASP A 57 2.99 4.43 18.82
N CYS A 58 3.89 4.58 17.85
CA CYS A 58 5.26 5.02 18.12
C CYS A 58 5.32 6.40 18.76
N GLU A 59 4.56 7.37 18.24
CA GLU A 59 4.55 8.73 18.77
C GLU A 59 4.09 8.75 20.24
N VAL A 60 3.00 8.04 20.54
CA VAL A 60 2.48 7.97 21.90
C VAL A 60 3.44 7.22 22.83
N ALA A 61 4.11 6.15 22.37
CA ALA A 61 5.03 5.40 23.22
C ALA A 61 6.30 6.19 23.51
N ILE A 62 6.82 6.92 22.52
CA ILE A 62 7.96 7.82 22.70
C ILE A 62 7.61 8.91 23.72
N ARG A 63 6.40 9.50 23.61
CA ARG A 63 5.93 10.48 24.58
C ARG A 63 5.82 9.89 25.99
N LYS A 64 5.31 8.67 26.13
CA LYS A 64 5.26 7.96 27.43
C LYS A 64 6.65 7.74 28.00
N PHE A 65 7.58 7.25 27.19
CA PHE A 65 8.96 7.01 27.58
C PHE A 65 9.62 8.29 28.13
N PHE A 66 9.52 9.41 27.41
CA PHE A 66 10.09 10.69 27.87
C PHE A 66 9.38 11.29 29.09
N ASN A 67 8.16 10.85 29.40
CA ASN A 67 7.46 11.17 30.65
C ASN A 67 7.75 10.14 31.76
N ASN A 68 8.81 9.33 31.61
CA ASN A 68 9.22 8.27 32.54
C ASN A 68 8.19 7.13 32.70
N ASP A 69 7.20 7.01 31.80
CA ASP A 69 6.25 5.91 31.73
C ASP A 69 6.75 4.81 30.77
N LEU A 70 7.85 4.14 31.13
CA LEU A 70 8.41 3.06 30.33
C LEU A 70 7.46 1.85 30.25
N ILE A 71 6.72 1.57 31.33
CA ILE A 71 5.76 0.45 31.36
C ILE A 71 4.62 0.71 30.36
N GLY A 72 4.05 1.92 30.35
CA GLY A 72 3.04 2.29 29.39
C GLY A 72 3.56 2.32 27.95
N ALA A 73 4.79 2.77 27.73
CA ALA A 73 5.42 2.71 26.40
C ALA A 73 5.54 1.25 25.91
N MET A 74 5.97 0.35 26.79
CA MET A 74 6.08 -1.09 26.49
C MET A 74 4.73 -1.77 26.28
N ASN A 75 3.73 -1.44 27.08
CA ASN A 75 2.38 -1.99 26.92
C ASN A 75 1.76 -1.63 25.57
N MET A 76 2.17 -0.51 24.98
CA MET A 76 1.69 -0.13 23.65
C MET A 76 2.45 -0.83 22.53
N MET A 77 3.73 -1.13 22.74
CA MET A 77 4.56 -1.79 21.74
C MET A 77 4.32 -3.30 21.63
N LYS A 78 4.16 -3.97 22.78
CA LYS A 78 4.09 -5.44 22.86
C LYS A 78 2.98 -6.14 22.06
N PRO A 79 1.75 -5.60 21.96
CA PRO A 79 0.66 -6.31 21.26
C PRO A 79 0.99 -6.67 19.82
N TRP A 80 1.81 -5.86 19.14
CA TRP A 80 2.14 -6.02 17.73
C TRP A 80 3.63 -6.31 17.49
N GLU A 81 4.40 -6.65 18.53
CA GLU A 81 5.87 -6.81 18.45
C GLU A 81 6.32 -7.90 17.45
N ARG A 82 5.42 -8.81 17.08
CA ARG A 82 5.70 -9.94 16.17
C ARG A 82 5.20 -9.74 14.75
N THR A 83 4.38 -8.72 14.51
CA THR A 83 3.67 -8.53 13.23
C THR A 83 3.89 -7.15 12.62
N SER A 84 4.24 -6.14 13.42
CA SER A 84 4.60 -4.81 12.93
C SER A 84 6.07 -4.52 13.18
N LEU A 85 6.77 -4.14 12.10
CA LEU A 85 8.18 -3.76 12.12
C LEU A 85 8.48 -2.69 13.18
N TYR A 86 7.63 -1.66 13.25
CA TYR A 86 7.83 -0.52 14.14
C TYR A 86 7.62 -0.89 15.61
N HIS A 87 6.61 -1.71 15.90
CA HIS A 87 6.34 -2.20 17.25
C HIS A 87 7.44 -3.15 17.75
N SER A 88 7.94 -4.01 16.86
CA SER A 88 9.06 -4.89 17.17
C SER A 88 10.33 -4.11 17.50
N LEU A 89 10.65 -3.12 16.66
CA LEU A 89 11.80 -2.24 16.88
C LEU A 89 11.65 -1.41 18.16
N GLY A 90 10.48 -0.83 18.39
CA GLY A 90 10.18 -0.07 19.61
C GLY A 90 10.31 -0.92 20.88
N THR A 91 9.79 -2.14 20.86
CA THR A 91 9.96 -3.11 21.96
C THR A 91 11.45 -3.40 22.22
N ALA A 92 12.22 -3.71 21.18
CA ALA A 92 13.66 -3.98 21.32
C ALA A 92 14.42 -2.76 21.89
N MET A 93 14.09 -1.54 21.45
CA MET A 93 14.70 -0.31 21.94
C MET A 93 14.37 -0.04 23.41
N PHE A 94 13.12 -0.21 23.82
CA PHE A 94 12.70 0.01 25.21
C PHE A 94 13.21 -1.07 26.17
N GLU A 95 13.47 -2.29 25.69
CA GLU A 95 14.20 -3.33 26.44
C GLU A 95 15.71 -3.02 26.54
N PHE A 96 16.31 -2.46 25.48
CA PHE A 96 17.74 -2.18 25.39
C PHE A 96 18.22 -1.10 26.37
N ILE A 97 17.47 -0.01 26.52
CA ILE A 97 17.87 1.12 27.38
C ILE A 97 18.17 0.68 28.83
N PRO A 98 17.26 0.00 29.56
CA PRO A 98 17.55 -0.42 30.93
C PRO A 98 18.62 -1.53 31.00
N ALA A 99 18.71 -2.41 29.99
CA ALA A 99 19.78 -3.40 29.91
C ALA A 99 21.18 -2.77 29.83
N MET A 100 21.33 -1.69 29.04
CA MET A 100 22.59 -0.95 28.93
C MET A 100 22.94 -0.12 30.16
N LEU A 101 21.95 0.36 30.90
CA LEU A 101 22.19 1.16 32.11
C LEU A 101 22.56 0.29 33.32
N THR A 102 22.03 -0.93 33.38
CA THR A 102 22.22 -1.84 34.53
C THR A 102 23.26 -2.92 34.28
N PHE A 103 23.57 -3.23 33.01
CA PHE A 103 24.39 -4.36 32.59
C PHE A 103 23.92 -5.71 33.18
N ASP A 104 22.64 -5.83 33.54
CA ASP A 104 22.08 -7.06 34.06
C ASP A 104 21.99 -8.12 32.93
N HIS A 105 22.58 -9.28 33.17
CA HIS A 105 22.62 -10.36 32.18
C HIS A 105 21.24 -10.84 31.76
N THR A 106 20.26 -10.83 32.66
CA THR A 106 18.89 -11.24 32.34
C THR A 106 18.25 -10.25 31.37
N GLN A 107 18.36 -8.95 31.64
CA GLN A 107 17.87 -7.88 30.75
C GLN A 107 18.59 -7.85 29.40
N ILE A 108 19.91 -8.09 29.38
CA ILE A 108 20.68 -8.20 28.13
C ILE A 108 20.17 -9.35 27.27
N ASN A 109 19.94 -10.54 27.85
CA ASN A 109 19.43 -11.69 27.12
C ASN A 109 18.01 -11.45 26.59
N ARG A 110 17.14 -10.79 27.38
CA ARG A 110 15.79 -10.40 26.95
C ARG A 110 15.83 -9.42 25.78
N THR A 111 16.71 -8.42 25.85
CA THR A 111 16.93 -7.46 24.76
C THR A 111 17.41 -8.15 23.50
N LEU A 112 18.36 -9.08 23.61
CA LEU A 112 18.87 -9.83 22.46
C LEU A 112 17.77 -10.67 21.80
N ALA A 113 16.88 -11.27 22.60
CA ALA A 113 15.72 -11.98 22.06
C ALA A 113 14.77 -11.04 21.30
N ALA A 114 14.43 -9.88 21.87
CA ALA A 114 13.58 -8.88 21.22
C ALA A 114 14.21 -8.36 19.90
N LEU A 115 15.52 -8.10 19.91
CA LEU A 115 16.25 -7.64 18.72
C LEU A 115 16.25 -8.69 17.61
N LYS A 116 16.36 -9.99 17.94
CA LYS A 116 16.25 -11.09 16.96
C LYS A 116 14.87 -11.12 16.30
N VAL A 117 13.81 -10.86 17.05
CA VAL A 117 12.45 -10.75 16.50
C VAL A 117 12.37 -9.58 15.52
N ALA A 118 12.86 -8.39 15.91
CA ALA A 118 12.86 -7.22 15.05
C ALA A 118 13.63 -7.47 13.73
N ILE A 119 14.82 -8.08 13.81
CA ILE A 119 15.59 -8.45 12.61
C ILE A 119 14.84 -9.44 11.72
N SER A 120 14.14 -10.42 12.31
CA SER A 120 13.35 -11.39 11.54
C SER A 120 12.26 -10.69 10.73
N ILE A 121 11.52 -9.77 11.35
CA ILE A 121 10.47 -8.99 10.68
C ILE A 121 11.08 -8.06 9.62
N CYS A 122 12.18 -7.36 9.92
CA CYS A 122 12.91 -6.56 8.93
C CYS A 122 13.22 -7.36 7.67
N ASN A 123 13.71 -8.59 7.83
CA ASN A 123 14.09 -9.46 6.71
C ASN A 123 12.86 -9.92 5.91
N GLN A 124 11.73 -10.18 6.56
CA GLN A 124 10.48 -10.54 5.88
C GLN A 124 9.93 -9.38 5.03
N HIS A 125 10.02 -8.14 5.51
CA HIS A 125 9.56 -6.95 4.79
C HIS A 125 10.52 -6.50 3.67
N ARG A 126 11.76 -7.01 3.64
CA ARG A 126 12.73 -6.69 2.60
C ARG A 126 12.36 -7.50 1.36
N LYS A 127 11.94 -6.82 0.27
CA LYS A 127 11.54 -7.46 -1.00
C LYS A 127 12.53 -8.56 -1.41
N ASN A 128 12.07 -9.81 -1.42
CA ASN A 128 12.79 -10.91 -2.06
C ASN A 128 12.64 -10.75 -3.58
N TYR A 129 13.50 -9.94 -4.22
CA TYR A 129 13.69 -9.90 -5.68
C TYR A 129 14.20 -11.24 -6.27
N THR A 130 14.16 -12.30 -5.47
CA THR A 130 15.03 -13.44 -5.62
C THR A 130 14.27 -14.56 -6.34
N PHE A 131 14.76 -14.87 -7.53
CA PHE A 131 14.42 -15.99 -8.41
C PHE A 131 13.44 -15.73 -9.55
N VAL A 132 12.16 -15.37 -9.36
CA VAL A 132 11.21 -15.33 -10.49
C VAL A 132 11.52 -14.19 -11.49
N GLU A 133 11.82 -12.97 -11.01
CA GLU A 133 12.28 -11.87 -11.88
C GLU A 133 13.68 -12.10 -12.48
N SER A 134 14.55 -12.82 -11.76
CA SER A 134 15.90 -13.16 -12.25
C SER A 134 15.87 -14.25 -13.34
N ILE A 135 14.91 -15.17 -13.31
CA ILE A 135 14.75 -16.19 -14.37
C ILE A 135 14.11 -15.56 -15.62
N GLY A 136 13.13 -14.67 -15.46
CA GLY A 136 12.48 -13.96 -16.57
C GLY A 136 13.42 -13.06 -17.39
N THR A 137 14.50 -12.56 -16.79
CA THR A 137 15.55 -11.79 -17.48
C THR A 137 16.60 -12.68 -18.16
N MET A 138 16.78 -13.92 -17.71
CA MET A 138 17.74 -14.87 -18.29
C MET A 138 17.17 -15.65 -19.49
N ILE A 139 15.85 -15.86 -19.55
CA ILE A 139 15.17 -16.54 -20.68
C ILE A 139 15.03 -15.62 -21.91
N LYS A 140 15.22 -14.31 -21.76
CA LYS A 140 15.17 -13.33 -22.87
C LYS A 140 16.52 -13.13 -23.60
N LYS A 141 17.51 -14.02 -23.41
CA LYS A 141 18.79 -14.00 -24.12
C LYS A 141 18.99 -15.24 -24.99
#